data_AF-A0A7V6UXW5-F1
#
_entry.id   AF-A0A7V6UXW5-F1
#
_cell.length_a   1.000
_cell.length_b   1.000
_cell.length_c   1.000
_cell.angle_alpha   90.00
_cell.angle_beta   90.00
_cell.angle_gamma   90.00
#
_symmetry.space_group_name_H-M   'P 1'
#
loop_
_entity.id
_entity.type
_entity.pdbx_description
1 polymer ?
#
loop_
_entity_poly.entity_id
_entity_poly.type
_entity_poly.pdbx_seq_one_letter_code
_entity_poly.pdbx_strand_id
1 'polypeptide(L)'
;MKYQYSPDNKIIIKCSKCLNRLRVPLDKGKISVTCPVCGKVFLYNPDSILDTLKQIVISIRAYVARSKRNKIIFLGVVLAVILALVLLVLLMKRNKVPLYPL
;
A
#
# COMPACT_ATOMS: atom_id res chain seq x y z
N MET A 1 15.53 -0.70 29.92
CA MET A 1 16.05 -0.63 28.54
C MET A 1 15.89 0.79 28.02
N LYS A 2 16.97 1.49 27.70
CA LYS A 2 16.93 2.84 27.09
C LYS A 2 16.84 2.67 25.57
N TYR A 3 15.76 3.16 24.96
CA TYR A 3 15.61 3.15 23.51
C TYR A 3 16.50 4.24 22.89
N GLN A 4 17.41 3.86 22.00
CA GLN A 4 18.13 4.82 21.14
C GLN A 4 17.13 5.42 20.15
N TYR A 5 16.74 6.67 20.40
CA TYR A 5 15.89 7.44 19.49
C TYR A 5 16.77 8.00 18.37
N SER A 6 16.65 7.43 17.16
CA SER A 6 17.15 8.07 15.95
C SER A 6 16.05 8.98 15.38
N PRO A 7 16.27 10.29 15.23
CA PRO A 7 15.24 11.23 14.74
C PRO A 7 14.72 10.92 13.33
N ASP A 8 15.46 10.12 12.57
CA ASP A 8 15.23 9.82 11.16
C ASP A 8 14.32 8.60 10.92
N ASN A 9 14.08 7.75 11.93
CA ASN A 9 13.25 6.56 11.80
C ASN A 9 11.77 6.82 12.07
N LYS A 10 11.18 7.66 11.22
CA LYS A 10 9.74 7.96 11.22
C LYS A 10 9.15 7.66 9.86
N ILE A 11 7.94 7.12 9.86
CA ILE A 11 7.16 6.93 8.64
C ILE A 11 5.83 7.67 8.70
N ILE A 12 5.28 7.91 7.52
CA ILE A 12 3.98 8.52 7.35
C ILE A 12 2.97 7.43 7.05
N ILE A 13 2.05 7.22 7.98
CA ILE A 13 0.89 6.35 7.79
C ILE A 13 -0.39 7.19 7.68
N LYS A 14 -1.49 6.56 7.24
CA LYS A 14 -2.81 7.20 7.23
C LYS A 14 -3.69 6.63 8.32
N CYS A 15 -4.49 7.50 8.93
CA CYS A 15 -5.55 7.08 9.84
C CYS A 15 -6.56 6.20 9.11
N SER A 16 -6.90 5.06 9.70
CA SER A 16 -7.88 4.11 9.16
C SER A 16 -9.32 4.65 9.11
N LYS A 17 -9.63 5.73 9.83
CA LYS A 17 -10.96 6.37 9.88
C LYS A 17 -11.04 7.62 9.01
N CYS A 18 -10.25 8.66 9.32
CA CYS A 18 -10.36 9.97 8.66
C CYS A 18 -9.30 10.21 7.56
N LEU A 19 -8.44 9.24 7.27
CA LEU A 19 -7.40 9.31 6.23
C LEU A 19 -6.32 10.40 6.44
N ASN A 20 -6.33 11.07 7.60
CA ASN A 20 -5.32 12.04 7.97
C ASN A 20 -3.92 11.40 8.00
N ARG A 21 -2.90 12.16 7.60
CA ARG A 21 -1.50 11.72 7.62
C ARG A 21 -0.98 11.78 9.05
N LEU A 22 -0.33 10.71 9.50
CA LEU A 22 0.21 10.55 10.85
C LEU A 22 1.68 10.18 10.74
N ARG A 23 2.54 10.85 11.51
CA ARG A 23 3.96 10.49 11.64
C ARG A 23 4.12 9.57 12.84
N VAL A 24 4.64 8.37 12.62
CA VAL A 24 4.84 7.36 13.66
C VAL A 24 6.28 6.84 13.62
N PRO A 25 6.88 6.47 14.78
CA PRO A 25 8.21 5.88 14.80
C PRO A 25 8.18 4.47 14.20
N LEU A 26 9.22 4.13 13.42
CA LEU A 26 9.36 2.80 12.81
C LEU A 26 9.94 1.78 13.80
N ASP A 27 10.87 2.21 14.67
CA ASP A 27 11.71 1.30 15.48
C ASP A 27 11.06 0.74 16.74
N LYS A 28 9.79 1.05 16.96
CA LYS A 28 9.08 0.66 18.18
C LYS A 28 8.30 -0.64 18.03
N GLY A 29 8.43 -1.31 16.88
CA GLY A 29 7.63 -2.49 16.54
C GLY A 29 6.14 -2.18 16.58
N LYS A 30 5.34 -3.06 17.18
CA LYS A 30 3.89 -2.89 17.29
C LYS A 30 3.53 -1.74 18.23
N ILE A 31 2.94 -0.68 17.69
CA ILE A 31 2.54 0.53 18.42
C ILE A 31 1.04 0.75 18.40
N SER A 32 0.51 1.35 19.46
CA SER A 32 -0.83 1.92 19.48
C SER A 32 -0.76 3.37 19.00
N VAL A 33 -1.50 3.67 17.93
CA VAL A 33 -1.53 4.99 17.29
C VAL A 33 -2.88 5.63 17.53
N THR A 34 -2.87 6.82 18.10
CA THR A 34 -4.06 7.67 18.26
C THR A 34 -4.05 8.75 17.20
N CYS A 35 -5.13 8.85 16.41
CA CYS A 35 -5.29 9.92 15.45
C CYS A 35 -5.69 11.23 16.16
N PRO A 36 -4.92 12.32 16.05
CA PRO A 36 -5.23 13.59 16.73
C PRO A 36 -6.44 14.32 16.11
N VAL A 37 -6.86 13.95 14.90
CA VAL A 37 -7.97 14.62 14.20
C VAL A 37 -9.33 14.00 14.53
N CYS A 38 -9.39 12.68 14.68
CA CYS A 38 -10.68 11.98 14.87
C CYS A 38 -10.73 11.08 16.12
N GLY A 39 -9.68 11.09 16.94
CA GLY A 39 -9.57 10.31 18.18
C GLY A 39 -9.46 8.80 17.98
N LYS A 40 -9.47 8.28 16.74
CA LYS A 40 -9.41 6.84 16.50
C LYS A 40 -8.07 6.27 16.96
N VAL A 41 -8.14 5.28 17.85
CA VAL A 41 -7.01 4.46 18.26
C VAL A 41 -6.95 3.20 17.40
N PHE A 42 -5.76 2.82 16.94
CA PHE A 42 -5.53 1.58 16.21
C PHE A 42 -4.10 1.07 16.41
N LEU A 43 -3.93 -0.25 16.32
CA LEU A 43 -2.62 -0.87 16.36
C LEU A 43 -1.98 -0.82 14.97
N TYR A 44 -0.67 -0.59 14.93
CA TYR A 44 0.14 -0.60 13.71
C TYR A 44 1.45 -1.33 14.00
N ASN A 45 1.80 -2.30 13.17
CA ASN A 45 3.08 -2.98 13.20
C ASN A 45 3.83 -2.76 11.87
N PRO A 46 4.97 -2.02 11.86
CA PRO A 46 5.74 -1.80 10.64
C PRO A 46 6.34 -3.10 10.08
N ASP A 47 6.63 -4.09 10.92
CA ASP A 47 7.23 -5.36 10.51
C ASP A 47 6.19 -6.35 9.95
N SER A 48 4.90 -6.01 10.02
CA SER A 48 3.81 -6.84 9.52
C SER A 48 3.44 -6.48 8.09
N ILE A 49 3.50 -7.48 7.21
CA ILE A 49 3.05 -7.38 5.81
C ILE A 49 1.57 -6.96 5.76
N LEU A 50 0.74 -7.49 6.67
CA LEU A 50 -0.70 -7.21 6.68
C LEU A 50 -0.99 -5.74 7.00
N ASP A 51 -0.29 -5.16 7.97
CA ASP A 51 -0.45 -3.74 8.30
C ASP A 51 0.07 -2.84 7.19
N THR A 52 1.15 -3.24 6.52
CA THR A 52 1.68 -2.54 5.35
C THR A 52 0.67 -2.56 4.19
N LEU A 53 0.09 -3.72 3.86
CA LEU A 53 -0.98 -3.83 2.85
C LEU A 53 -2.19 -2.98 3.21
N LYS A 54 -2.59 -2.98 4.48
CA LYS A 54 -3.68 -2.13 4.98
C LYS A 54 -3.38 -0.65 4.75
N GLN A 55 -2.15 -0.20 5.00
CA GLN A 55 -1.73 1.18 4.72
C GLN A 55 -1.73 1.52 3.23
N ILE A 56 -1.35 0.58 2.36
CA ILE A 56 -1.45 0.74 0.90
C ILE A 56 -2.90 0.92 0.49
N VAL A 57 -3.81 0.06 0.95
CA VAL A 57 -5.25 0.15 0.65
C VAL A 57 -5.85 1.47 1.14
N ILE A 58 -5.53 1.89 2.36
CA ILE A 58 -5.98 3.19 2.91
C ILE A 58 -5.44 4.35 2.06
N SER A 59 -4.20 4.25 1.57
CA SER A 59 -3.57 5.26 0.72
C SER A 59 -4.24 5.36 -0.64
N ILE A 60 -4.51 4.22 -1.30
CA ILE A 60 -5.27 4.16 -2.55
C ILE A 60 -6.66 4.75 -2.36
N ARG A 61 -7.37 4.35 -1.29
CA ARG A 61 -8.70 4.90 -0.97
C ARG A 61 -8.66 6.41 -0.81
N ALA A 62 -7.66 6.94 -0.10
CA ALA A 62 -7.49 8.37 0.08
C ALA A 62 -7.17 9.11 -1.23
N TYR A 63 -6.38 8.51 -2.12
CA TYR A 63 -6.09 9.06 -3.44
C TYR A 63 -7.36 9.10 -4.31
N VAL A 64 -8.09 7.99 -4.40
CA VAL A 64 -9.32 7.87 -5.20
C VAL A 64 -10.43 8.79 -4.68
N ALA A 65 -10.60 8.91 -3.36
CA ALA A 65 -11.62 9.77 -2.76
C ALA A 65 -11.36 11.27 -2.95
N ARG A 66 -10.12 11.68 -3.27
CA ARG A 66 -9.73 13.09 -3.40
C ARG A 66 -10.42 13.82 -4.56
N SER A 67 -10.67 13.14 -5.69
CA SER A 67 -11.24 13.78 -6.89
C SER A 67 -11.79 12.74 -7.87
N LYS A 68 -12.82 13.13 -8.65
CA LYS A 68 -13.33 12.34 -9.78
C LYS A 68 -12.22 11.99 -10.78
N ARG A 69 -11.28 12.92 -11.03
CA ARG A 69 -10.13 12.68 -11.93
C ARG A 69 -9.23 11.55 -11.40
N ASN A 70 -8.94 11.52 -10.10
CA ASN A 70 -8.12 10.46 -9.50
C ASN A 70 -8.77 9.09 -9.61
N LYS A 71 -10.11 9.03 -9.49
CA LYS A 71 -10.86 7.79 -9.73
C LYS A 71 -10.70 7.30 -11.17
N ILE A 72 -10.80 8.20 -12.15
CA ILE A 72 -10.61 7.86 -13.58
C ILE A 72 -9.18 7.40 -13.83
N ILE A 73 -8.18 8.12 -13.31
CA ILE A 73 -6.76 7.75 -13.43
C ILE A 73 -6.51 6.36 -12.83
N PHE A 74 -7.01 6.11 -11.61
CA PHE A 74 -6.87 4.81 -10.96
C PHE A 74 -7.49 3.69 -11.79
N LEU A 75 -8.71 3.87 -12.30
CA LEU A 75 -9.37 2.88 -13.16
C LEU A 75 -8.59 2.67 -14.48
N GLY A 76 -8.08 3.73 -15.10
CA GLY A 76 -7.26 3.64 -16.30
C GLY A 76 -5.97 2.85 -16.09
N VAL A 77 -5.27 3.09 -14.98
CA VAL A 77 -4.06 2.35 -14.61
C VAL A 77 -4.38 0.88 -14.36
N VAL A 78 -5.46 0.58 -13.61
CA VAL A 78 -5.88 -0.80 -13.35
C VAL A 78 -6.21 -1.53 -14.65
N LEU A 79 -6.95 -0.90 -15.56
CA LEU A 79 -7.28 -1.47 -16.87
C LEU A 79 -6.02 -1.74 -17.71
N ALA A 80 -5.08 -0.80 -17.75
CA ALA A 80 -3.83 -0.94 -18.50
C ALA A 80 -2.98 -2.11 -17.96
N VAL A 81 -2.89 -2.28 -16.64
CA VAL A 81 -2.19 -3.40 -16.02
C VAL A 81 -2.85 -4.73 -16.39
N ILE A 82 -4.19 -4.81 -16.32
CA ILE A 82 -4.92 -6.03 -16.70
C ILE A 82 -4.67 -6.37 -18.17
N LEU A 83 -4.75 -5.39 -19.07
CA LEU A 83 -4.49 -5.58 -20.50
C LEU A 83 -3.06 -6.06 -20.76
N ALA A 84 -2.06 -5.49 -20.08
CA ALA A 84 -0.68 -5.91 -20.19
C ALA A 84 -0.46 -7.36 -19.70
N LEU A 85 -1.08 -7.74 -18.59
CA LEU A 85 -1.02 -9.11 -18.07
C LEU A 85 -1.67 -10.11 -19.04
N VAL A 86 -2.84 -9.76 -19.60
CA VAL A 86 -3.52 -10.60 -20.61
C VAL A 86 -2.66 -10.73 -21.86
N LEU A 87 -2.07 -9.63 -22.36
CA LEU A 87 -1.16 -9.65 -23.50
C LEU A 87 0.05 -10.56 -23.22
N LEU A 88 0.69 -10.45 -22.05
CA LEU A 88 1.79 -11.32 -21.65
C LEU A 88 1.39 -12.80 -21.66
N VAL A 89 0.23 -13.14 -21.11
CA VAL A 89 -0.29 -14.52 -21.12
C VAL A 89 -0.54 -14.99 -22.56
N LEU A 90 -1.09 -14.15 -23.43
CA LEU A 90 -1.30 -14.48 -24.84
C LEU A 90 0.01 -14.67 -25.60
N LEU A 91 1.03 -13.85 -25.33
CA LEU A 91 2.37 -13.99 -25.89
C LEU A 91 3.02 -15.28 -25.42
N MET A 92 2.96 -15.60 -24.13
CA MET A 92 3.46 -16.88 -23.60
C MET A 92 2.74 -18.08 -24.23
N LYS A 93 1.42 -17.97 -24.47
CA LYS A 93 0.64 -19.01 -25.15
C LYS A 93 1.02 -19.19 -26.62
N ARG A 94 1.34 -18.10 -27.33
CA ARG A 94 1.87 -18.16 -28.72
C ARG A 94 3.27 -18.75 -28.76
N ASN A 95 4.10 -18.46 -27.77
CA ASN A 95 5.48 -18.92 -27.66
C ASN A 95 5.57 -20.34 -27.06
N LYS A 96 4.64 -21.24 -27.38
CA LYS A 96 4.86 -22.70 -27.22
C LYS A 96 6.02 -23.10 -28.13
N VAL A 97 7.24 -22.79 -27.70
CA VAL A 97 8.48 -23.39 -28.14
C VAL A 97 8.32 -24.89 -27.89
N PRO A 98 8.58 -25.76 -28.87
CA PRO A 98 8.57 -27.20 -28.62
C PRO A 98 9.61 -27.47 -27.54
N LEU A 99 9.13 -27.91 -26.37
CA LEU A 99 9.99 -28.56 -25.40
C LEU A 99 10.44 -29.86 -26.10
N TYR A 100 11.77 -30.06 -26.16
CA TYR A 100 12.51 -31.20 -26.71
C TYR A 100 12.45 -31.42 -28.23
N PRO A 101 13.59 -31.33 -28.95
CA PRO A 101 13.75 -32.05 -30.21
C PRO A 101 14.00 -33.53 -29.87
N LEU A 102 13.15 -34.42 -30.38
CA LEU A 102 13.46 -35.83 -30.56
C LEU A 102 14.08 -36.01 -31.95
#